data_AF-A0AAV0WRA2-F1
#
_entry.id   AF-A0AAV0WRA2-F1
#
_cell.length_a   1.000
_cell.length_b   1.000
_cell.length_c   1.000
_cell.angle_alpha   90.00
_cell.angle_beta   90.00
_cell.angle_gamma   90.00
#
_symmetry.space_group_name_H-M   'P 1'
#
loop_
_entity.id
_entity.type
_entity.pdbx_description
1 polymer ?
#
loop_
_entity_poly.entity_id
_entity_poly.type
_entity_poly.pdbx_seq_one_letter_code
_entity_poly.pdbx_strand_id
1 'polypeptide(L)'
;MGAHNSVASRMIQNFPSITIWTCICHSLHLCAREACKSLPQRCEELTRSIYSFFSMSSKRNAQFVQFQEFCSTNIHKILHPS
;
A
#
# COMPACT_ATOMS: atom_id res chain seq x y z
N MET A 1 2.30 -10.31 15.13
CA MET A 1 3.70 -10.41 15.59
C MET A 1 4.05 -11.88 15.69
N GLY A 2 5.26 -12.30 15.28
CA GLY A 2 5.62 -13.72 15.35
C GLY A 2 5.70 -14.21 16.79
N ALA A 3 5.02 -15.31 17.11
CA ALA A 3 5.00 -15.89 18.46
C ALA A 3 6.32 -16.58 18.84
N HIS A 4 7.07 -17.07 17.85
CA HIS A 4 8.30 -17.82 18.06
C HIS A 4 9.49 -17.12 17.40
N ASN A 5 10.62 -17.04 18.12
CA ASN A 5 11.89 -16.51 17.63
C ASN A 5 11.82 -15.11 16.97
N SER A 6 10.84 -14.30 17.35
CA SER A 6 10.75 -12.92 16.89
C SER A 6 11.62 -12.01 17.74
N VAL A 7 11.91 -10.81 17.21
CA VAL A 7 12.59 -9.75 17.98
C VAL A 7 11.83 -9.47 19.28
N ALA A 8 10.50 -9.43 19.21
CA ALA A 8 9.66 -9.21 20.38
C ALA A 8 9.75 -10.34 21.42
N SER A 9 9.71 -11.61 21.00
CA SER A 9 9.84 -12.73 21.94
C SER A 9 11.21 -12.75 22.63
N ARG A 10 12.29 -12.40 21.92
CA ARG A 10 13.64 -12.29 22.50
C ARG A 10 13.78 -11.10 23.45
N MET A 11 13.12 -9.98 23.13
CA MET A 11 13.16 -8.78 23.97
C MET A 11 12.42 -9.00 25.30
N ILE A 12 11.29 -9.70 25.28
CA ILE A 12 10.57 -10.11 26.50
C ILE A 12 11.41 -11.07 27.35
N GLN A 13 12.11 -12.03 26.71
CA GLN A 13 13.00 -12.96 27.41
C GLN A 13 14.17 -12.25 28.10
N ASN A 14 14.81 -11.30 27.43
CA ASN A 14 15.97 -10.59 27.96
C ASN A 14 15.59 -9.47 28.94
N PHE A 15 14.38 -8.92 28.83
CA PHE A 15 13.89 -7.80 29.64
C PHE A 15 12.45 -8.03 30.09
N PRO A 16 12.21 -8.76 31.19
CA PRO A 16 10.86 -9.18 31.60
C PRO A 16 9.93 -8.02 31.99
N SER A 17 10.48 -6.83 32.27
CA SER A 17 9.69 -5.62 32.61
C SER A 17 9.27 -4.78 31.41
N ILE A 18 9.64 -5.16 30.18
CA ILE A 18 9.27 -4.40 28.98
C ILE A 18 7.86 -4.76 28.52
N THR A 19 7.09 -3.75 28.12
CA THR A 19 5.81 -3.94 27.44
C THR A 19 5.97 -3.60 25.96
N ILE A 20 5.58 -4.53 25.07
CA ILE A 20 5.66 -4.34 23.63
C ILE A 20 4.27 -4.03 23.08
N TRP A 21 4.15 -2.91 22.38
CA TRP A 21 2.92 -2.50 21.72
C TRP A 21 3.00 -2.80 20.22
N THR A 22 1.86 -3.19 19.65
CA THR A 22 1.74 -3.35 18.19
C THR A 22 1.71 -1.97 17.52
N CYS A 23 2.34 -1.87 16.34
CA CYS A 23 2.30 -0.65 15.55
C CYS A 23 0.85 -0.27 15.20
N ILE A 24 0.41 0.92 15.61
CA ILE A 24 -0.94 1.42 15.33
C ILE A 24 -1.21 1.46 13.82
N CYS A 25 -0.20 1.79 13.01
CA CYS A 25 -0.33 1.81 11.55
C CYS A 25 -0.71 0.44 10.98
N HIS A 26 -0.18 -0.65 11.56
CA HIS A 26 -0.53 -2.01 11.14
C HIS A 26 -1.99 -2.33 11.50
N SER A 27 -2.42 -1.98 12.70
CA SER A 27 -3.81 -2.17 13.12
C SER A 27 -4.78 -1.36 12.26
N LEU A 28 -4.48 -0.09 11.99
CA LEU A 28 -5.27 0.76 11.10
C LEU A 28 -5.33 0.19 9.68
N HIS A 29 -4.21 -0.30 9.14
CA HIS A 29 -4.17 -0.95 7.84
C HIS A 29 -5.07 -2.20 7.79
N LEU A 30 -5.06 -3.05 8.83
CA LEU A 30 -5.93 -4.22 8.90
C LEU A 30 -7.42 -3.83 8.93
N CYS A 31 -7.78 -2.82 9.73
CA CYS A 31 -9.14 -2.30 9.78
C CYS A 31 -9.59 -1.76 8.42
N ALA A 32 -8.76 -0.94 7.76
CA ALA A 32 -9.06 -0.39 6.45
C ALA A 32 -9.19 -1.50 5.39
N ARG A 33 -8.29 -2.48 5.39
CA ARG A 33 -8.35 -3.65 4.50
C ARG A 33 -9.66 -4.43 4.66
N GLU A 34 -10.11 -4.65 5.89
CA GLU A 34 -11.35 -5.36 6.16
C GLU A 34 -12.56 -4.55 5.69
N ALA A 35 -12.58 -3.24 5.96
CA ALA A 35 -13.64 -2.34 5.48
C ALA A 35 -13.71 -2.28 3.95
N CYS A 36 -12.56 -2.33 3.25
CA CYS A 36 -12.51 -2.36 1.79
C CYS A 36 -13.15 -3.62 1.19
N LYS A 37 -13.30 -4.73 1.93
CA LYS A 37 -14.04 -5.90 1.44
C LYS A 37 -15.53 -5.64 1.26
N SER A 38 -16.09 -4.60 1.89
CA SER A 38 -17.45 -4.16 1.65
C SER A 38 -17.60 -3.43 0.31
N LEU A 39 -16.50 -3.02 -0.32
CA LEU A 39 -16.52 -2.40 -1.64
C LEU A 39 -16.56 -3.48 -2.74
N PRO A 40 -17.11 -3.17 -3.92
CA PRO A 40 -17.06 -4.09 -5.05
C PRO A 40 -15.60 -4.39 -5.45
N GLN A 41 -15.28 -5.67 -5.60
CA GLN A 41 -13.95 -6.15 -6.04
C GLN A 41 -13.46 -5.45 -7.32
N ARG A 42 -14.38 -5.13 -8.24
CA ARG A 42 -14.08 -4.44 -9.50
C ARG A 42 -13.35 -3.10 -9.30
N CYS A 43 -13.60 -2.38 -8.20
CA CYS A 43 -12.92 -1.12 -7.91
C CYS A 43 -11.43 -1.33 -7.61
N GLU A 44 -11.10 -2.38 -6.85
CA GLU A 44 -9.72 -2.76 -6.56
C GLU A 44 -9.01 -3.23 -7.83
N GLU A 45 -9.65 -4.10 -8.60
CA GLU A 45 -9.13 -4.62 -9.87
C GLU A 45 -8.89 -3.51 -10.90
N LEU A 46 -9.80 -2.54 -11.01
CA LEU A 46 -9.63 -1.39 -11.89
C LEU A 46 -8.38 -0.58 -11.49
N THR A 47 -8.22 -0.29 -10.20
CA THR A 47 -7.07 0.50 -9.72
C THR A 47 -5.75 -0.24 -9.97
N ARG A 48 -5.73 -1.56 -9.71
CA ARG A 48 -4.56 -2.41 -9.98
C ARG A 48 -4.24 -2.51 -11.47
N SER A 49 -5.25 -2.70 -12.32
CA SER A 49 -5.06 -2.81 -13.78
C SER A 49 -4.54 -1.52 -14.41
N ILE A 50 -5.05 -0.36 -13.99
CA ILE A 50 -4.52 0.95 -14.42
C ILE A 50 -3.03 1.04 -14.05
N TYR A 51 -2.68 0.78 -12.79
CA TYR A 51 -1.27 0.83 -12.38
C TYR A 51 -0.40 -0.15 -13.16
N SER A 52 -0.82 -1.42 -13.31
CA SER A 52 -0.09 -2.44 -14.06
C SER A 52 0.12 -2.07 -15.53
N PHE A 53 -0.84 -1.39 -16.15
CA PHE A 53 -0.69 -0.88 -17.51
C PHE A 53 0.45 0.15 -17.57
N PHE A 54 0.52 1.11 -16.67
CA PHE A 54 1.56 2.14 -16.73
C PHE A 54 2.92 1.68 -16.17
N SER A 55 2.96 0.84 -15.14
CA SER A 55 4.20 0.42 -14.48
C SER A 55 5.14 -0.38 -15.39
N MET A 56 4.59 -1.09 -16.37
CA MET A 56 5.36 -1.95 -17.28
C MET A 56 6.01 -1.22 -18.47
N SER A 57 5.84 0.10 -18.61
CA SER A 57 6.38 0.83 -19.77
C SER A 57 6.69 2.29 -19.48
N SER A 58 7.96 2.66 -19.60
CA SER A 58 8.39 4.06 -19.57
C SER A 58 7.77 4.90 -20.70
N LYS A 59 7.59 4.32 -21.90
CA LYS A 59 6.92 4.98 -23.03
C LYS A 59 5.50 5.41 -22.68
N ARG A 60 4.70 4.51 -22.09
CA ARG A 60 3.32 4.83 -21.68
C ARG A 60 3.25 5.93 -20.63
N ASN A 61 4.20 5.96 -19.70
CA ASN A 61 4.30 7.06 -18.73
C ASN A 61 4.64 8.39 -19.41
N ALA A 62 5.58 8.41 -20.35
CA ALA A 62 5.92 9.63 -21.10
C ALA A 62 4.72 10.15 -21.92
N GLN A 63 3.99 9.24 -22.58
CA GLN A 63 2.78 9.58 -23.32
C GLN A 63 1.66 10.09 -22.40
N PHE A 64 1.55 9.55 -21.18
CA PHE A 64 0.59 10.05 -20.19
C PHE A 64 0.90 11.48 -19.76
N VAL A 65 2.18 11.84 -19.58
CA VAL A 65 2.59 13.23 -19.33
C VAL A 65 2.18 14.14 -20.48
N GLN A 66 2.49 13.75 -21.72
CA GLN A 66 2.08 14.50 -22.92
C GLN A 66 0.56 14.68 -23.02
N PHE A 67 -0.20 13.65 -22.62
CA PHE A 67 -1.66 13.72 -22.62
C PHE A 67 -2.19 14.69 -21.55
N GLN A 68 -1.60 14.71 -20.35
CA GLN A 68 -1.96 15.68 -19.30
C GLN A 68 -1.65 17.12 -19.75
N GLU A 69 -0.49 17.34 -20.39
CA GLU A 69 -0.13 18.64 -20.97
C GLU A 69 -1.12 19.06 -22.07
N PHE A 70 -1.47 18.15 -22.98
CA PHE A 70 -2.46 18.39 -24.04
C PHE A 70 -3.83 18.78 -23.46
N CYS A 71 -4.26 18.13 -22.39
CA CYS A 71 -5.52 18.44 -21.70
C CYS A 71 -5.43 19.67 -20.77
N SER A 72 -4.27 20.34 -20.69
CA SER A 72 -4.02 21.45 -19.76
C SER A 72 -4.32 21.09 -18.29
N THR A 73 -4.01 19.86 -17.89
CA THR A 73 -4.16 19.39 -16.51
C THR A 73 -2.82 19.37 -15.78
N ASN A 74 -2.87 19.34 -14.44
CA ASN A 74 -1.68 19.16 -13.63
C ASN A 74 -1.03 17.81 -13.94
N ILE A 75 0.31 17.79 -14.02
CA ILE A 75 1.07 16.57 -14.28
C ILE A 75 1.09 15.72 -13.01
N HIS A 76 0.42 14.58 -13.05
CA HIS A 76 0.41 13.61 -11.96
C HIS A 76 1.13 12.32 -12.33
N LYS A 77 1.72 11.69 -11.31
CA LYS A 77 2.29 10.34 -11.40
C LYS A 77 1.30 9.34 -10.81
N ILE A 78 1.11 8.23 -11.51
CA ILE A 78 0.30 7.12 -10.98
C ILE A 78 1.09 6.45 -9.85
N LEU A 79 0.50 6.41 -8.67
CA LEU A 79 1.10 5.80 -7.48
C LEU A 79 0.81 4.30 -7.43
N HIS A 80 1.70 3.56 -6.79
CA HIS A 80 1.49 2.13 -6.55
C HIS A 80 0.27 1.94 -5.62
N PRO A 81 -0.70 1.09 -5.99
CA PRO A 81 -1.81 0.74 -5.12
C PRO A 81 -1.25 -0.07 -3.94
N SER A 82 -1.22 0.54 -2.75
CA SER A 82 -0.70 -0.07 -1.52
C SER A 82 -1.57 -1.20 -1.00
#